data_AF-A0A962E009-F1
#
_entry.id   AF-A0A962E009-F1
#
_cell.length_a   1.000
_cell.length_b   1.000
_cell.length_c   1.000
_cell.angle_alpha   90.00
_cell.angle_beta   90.00
_cell.angle_gamma   90.00
#
_symmetry.space_group_name_H-M   'P 1'
#
loop_
_entity.id
_entity.type
_entity.pdbx_description
1 polymer ?
#
loop_
_entity_poly.entity_id
_entity_poly.type
_entity_poly.pdbx_seq_one_letter_code
_entity_poly.pdbx_strand_id
1 'polypeptide(L)'
;QHAKDRQTVYFNEHPTHAEREYLMQVFNDLNDVPVMARLLDPQHNPLWQLPVSADGAKAIIDFFQSVEPETGAIKHDFTDSDWDTRFLGDLYQDISESVRKRYALLQTPEFVESFILDYTLEKALDTFGLPGLRMIDPTCGSGHFLLTGFERLFDAWVRREPGTNARHLAQKALDAVHGVDINPYAVAIARFRLLIAAMKAAGSTRIKDAPDFQFHLAV
;
A
#
# COMPACT_ATOMS: atom_id res chain seq x y z
N GLN A 1 -10.32 19.44 6.65
CA GLN A 1 -11.05 20.47 5.87
C GLN A 1 -11.40 19.98 4.47
N HIS A 2 -10.44 19.70 3.59
CA HIS A 2 -10.69 19.29 2.19
C HIS A 2 -11.66 18.11 1.99
N ALA A 3 -11.66 17.10 2.87
CA ALA A 3 -12.58 15.96 2.78
C ALA A 3 -14.06 16.37 2.97
N LYS A 4 -14.34 17.21 3.97
CA LYS A 4 -15.68 17.76 4.25
C LYS A 4 -16.16 18.68 3.13
N ASP A 5 -15.24 19.47 2.57
CA ASP A 5 -15.55 20.35 1.44
C ASP A 5 -15.96 19.52 0.21
N ARG A 6 -15.22 18.43 -0.10
CA ARG A 6 -15.58 17.50 -1.19
C ARG A 6 -16.93 16.82 -0.98
N GLN A 7 -17.21 16.38 0.25
CA GLN A 7 -18.50 15.78 0.57
C GLN A 7 -19.65 16.78 0.37
N THR A 8 -19.45 18.03 0.80
CA THR A 8 -20.43 19.11 0.59
C THR A 8 -20.67 19.37 -0.89
N VAL A 9 -19.60 19.46 -1.70
CA VAL A 9 -19.70 19.63 -3.15
C VAL A 9 -20.49 18.48 -3.78
N TYR A 10 -20.20 17.24 -3.40
CA TYR A 10 -20.90 16.07 -3.93
C TYR A 10 -22.42 16.13 -3.70
N PHE A 11 -22.86 16.45 -2.49
CA PHE A 11 -24.30 16.52 -2.17
C PHE A 11 -24.99 17.75 -2.79
N ASN A 12 -24.26 18.84 -3.03
CA ASN A 12 -24.80 19.97 -3.79
C ASN A 12 -25.08 19.58 -5.24
N GLU A 13 -24.21 18.76 -5.85
CA GLU A 13 -24.37 18.24 -7.21
C GLU A 13 -25.38 17.10 -7.29
N HIS A 14 -25.58 16.36 -6.19
CA HIS A 14 -26.46 15.19 -6.10
C HIS A 14 -27.43 15.29 -4.90
N PRO A 15 -28.43 16.20 -4.92
CA PRO A 15 -29.27 16.48 -3.74
C PRO A 15 -30.14 15.32 -3.24
N THR A 16 -30.33 14.28 -4.06
CA THR A 16 -31.14 13.10 -3.73
C THR A 16 -30.31 11.92 -3.24
N HIS A 17 -28.98 12.02 -3.26
CA HIS A 17 -28.08 10.96 -2.81
C HIS A 17 -27.93 10.96 -1.30
N ALA A 18 -27.61 9.79 -0.73
CA ALA A 18 -27.25 9.63 0.67
C ALA A 18 -25.75 9.30 0.81
N GLU A 19 -25.29 9.10 2.05
CA GLU A 19 -23.89 8.78 2.38
C GLU A 19 -23.39 7.51 1.70
N ARG A 20 -24.29 6.57 1.41
CA ARG A 20 -23.95 5.36 0.65
C ARG A 20 -23.41 5.73 -0.72
N GLU A 21 -24.16 6.49 -1.51
CA GLU A 21 -23.77 6.83 -2.88
C GLU A 21 -22.45 7.62 -2.90
N TYR A 22 -22.26 8.52 -1.92
CA TYR A 22 -20.98 9.21 -1.75
C TYR A 22 -19.83 8.25 -1.44
N LEU A 23 -20.00 7.32 -0.51
CA LEU A 23 -18.97 6.35 -0.17
C LEU A 23 -18.62 5.45 -1.36
N MET A 24 -19.63 5.00 -2.11
CA MET A 24 -19.42 4.21 -3.32
C MET A 24 -18.71 5.01 -4.42
N GLN A 25 -19.01 6.32 -4.56
CA GLN A 25 -18.26 7.20 -5.47
C GLN A 25 -16.79 7.27 -5.09
N VAL A 26 -16.47 7.43 -3.80
CA VAL A 26 -15.08 7.44 -3.31
C VAL A 26 -14.37 6.13 -3.66
N PHE A 27 -15.03 4.98 -3.52
CA PHE A 27 -14.44 3.69 -3.92
C PHE A 27 -14.22 3.58 -5.43
N ASN A 28 -15.15 4.09 -6.25
CA ASN A 28 -14.98 4.14 -7.71
C ASN A 28 -13.79 5.04 -8.10
N ASP A 29 -13.70 6.24 -7.54
CA ASP A 29 -12.61 7.19 -7.81
C ASP A 29 -11.24 6.59 -7.43
N LEU A 30 -11.18 5.82 -6.33
CA LEU A 30 -9.97 5.10 -5.93
C LEU A 30 -9.68 3.91 -6.85
N ASN A 31 -10.69 3.22 -7.37
CA ASN A 31 -10.52 2.11 -8.31
C ASN A 31 -9.90 2.56 -9.65
N ASP A 32 -10.09 3.83 -10.04
CA ASP A 32 -9.43 4.41 -11.21
C ASP A 32 -7.91 4.60 -11.02
N VAL A 33 -7.40 4.46 -9.79
CA VAL A 33 -5.97 4.45 -9.52
C VAL A 33 -5.43 3.03 -9.74
N PRO A 34 -4.51 2.79 -10.71
CA PRO A 34 -4.09 1.44 -11.11
C PRO A 34 -3.64 0.52 -9.97
N VAL A 35 -2.94 1.08 -8.97
CA VAL A 35 -2.46 0.32 -7.80
C VAL A 35 -3.60 -0.13 -6.86
N MET A 36 -4.66 0.67 -6.78
CA MET A 36 -5.82 0.47 -5.89
C MET A 36 -6.94 -0.28 -6.60
N ALA A 37 -6.93 -0.31 -7.94
CA ALA A 37 -7.89 -1.05 -8.76
C ALA A 37 -8.02 -2.51 -8.32
N ARG A 38 -6.91 -3.17 -7.97
CA ARG A 38 -6.90 -4.55 -7.46
C ARG A 38 -7.51 -4.69 -6.06
N LEU A 39 -7.41 -3.65 -5.23
CA LEU A 39 -7.99 -3.65 -3.89
C LEU A 39 -9.50 -3.42 -3.94
N LEU A 40 -9.97 -2.56 -4.84
CA LEU A 40 -11.37 -2.16 -4.97
C LEU A 40 -12.06 -2.78 -6.19
N ASP A 41 -11.49 -3.82 -6.79
CA ASP A 41 -12.03 -4.48 -7.98
C ASP A 41 -13.46 -4.99 -7.74
N PRO A 42 -14.46 -4.47 -8.46
CA PRO A 42 -15.85 -4.92 -8.36
C PRO A 42 -16.06 -6.41 -8.65
N GLN A 43 -15.17 -7.04 -9.43
CA GLN A 43 -15.30 -8.44 -9.80
C GLN A 43 -14.91 -9.38 -8.65
N HIS A 44 -13.98 -8.95 -7.80
CA HIS A 44 -13.34 -9.84 -6.81
C HIS A 44 -13.51 -9.38 -5.36
N ASN A 45 -13.76 -8.09 -5.10
CA ASN A 45 -13.89 -7.59 -3.74
C ASN A 45 -15.33 -7.78 -3.20
N PRO A 46 -15.53 -8.54 -2.10
CA PRO A 46 -16.84 -8.75 -1.48
C PRO A 46 -17.53 -7.47 -1.01
N LEU A 47 -16.80 -6.36 -0.83
CA LEU A 47 -17.34 -5.03 -0.55
C LEU A 47 -18.50 -4.67 -1.49
N TRP A 48 -18.41 -5.06 -2.75
CA TRP A 48 -19.42 -4.76 -3.78
C TRP A 48 -20.63 -5.71 -3.73
N GLN A 49 -20.52 -6.82 -3.02
CA GLN A 49 -21.58 -7.81 -2.83
C GLN A 49 -22.35 -7.58 -1.53
N LEU A 50 -21.77 -6.85 -0.59
CA LEU A 50 -22.37 -6.55 0.71
C LEU A 50 -23.11 -5.20 0.64
N PRO A 51 -24.43 -5.16 0.88
CA PRO A 51 -25.16 -3.91 0.89
C PRO A 51 -24.74 -3.06 2.10
N VAL A 52 -24.13 -1.91 1.85
CA VAL A 52 -23.89 -0.87 2.86
C VAL A 52 -25.13 0.02 2.94
N SER A 53 -25.73 0.15 4.12
CA SER A 53 -26.85 1.09 4.32
C SER A 53 -26.35 2.54 4.35
N ALA A 54 -27.23 3.51 4.15
CA ALA A 54 -26.88 4.93 4.29
C ALA A 54 -26.32 5.24 5.69
N ASP A 55 -26.98 4.74 6.75
CA ASP A 55 -26.52 4.89 8.14
C ASP A 55 -25.15 4.23 8.37
N GLY A 56 -24.91 3.06 7.77
CA GLY A 56 -23.63 2.37 7.86
C GLY A 56 -22.51 3.12 7.15
N ALA A 57 -22.77 3.63 5.94
CA ALA A 57 -21.84 4.47 5.20
C ALA A 57 -21.53 5.76 5.98
N LYS A 58 -22.56 6.38 6.55
CA LYS A 58 -22.43 7.54 7.42
C LYS A 58 -21.54 7.23 8.63
N ALA A 59 -21.74 6.11 9.31
CA ALA A 59 -20.93 5.72 10.46
C ALA A 59 -19.44 5.55 10.08
N ILE A 60 -19.15 4.98 8.91
CA ILE A 60 -17.77 4.84 8.41
C ILE A 60 -17.15 6.21 8.12
N ILE A 61 -17.89 7.10 7.43
CA ILE A 61 -17.42 8.45 7.11
C ILE A 61 -17.17 9.25 8.39
N ASP A 62 -18.13 9.25 9.31
CA ASP A 62 -18.05 9.98 10.57
C ASP A 62 -16.90 9.47 11.44
N PHE A 63 -16.63 8.16 11.43
CA PHE A 63 -15.49 7.56 12.11
C PHE A 63 -14.18 8.17 11.62
N PHE A 64 -13.89 8.10 10.31
CA PHE A 64 -12.63 8.61 9.74
C PHE A 64 -12.53 10.14 9.77
N GLN A 65 -13.65 10.87 9.75
CA GLN A 65 -13.67 12.32 9.86
C GLN A 65 -13.76 12.84 11.31
N SER A 66 -13.71 11.95 12.30
CA SER A 66 -13.83 12.33 13.71
C SER A 66 -12.65 13.20 14.17
N VAL A 67 -12.96 14.17 15.03
CA VAL A 67 -11.98 15.12 15.58
C VAL A 67 -11.98 15.10 17.11
N GLU A 68 -10.84 15.38 17.72
CA GLU A 68 -10.73 15.59 19.15
C GLU A 68 -11.46 16.89 19.56
N PRO A 69 -12.37 16.84 20.57
CA PRO A 69 -13.16 18.01 20.94
C PRO A 69 -12.32 19.19 21.45
N GLU A 70 -11.20 18.92 22.10
CA GLU A 70 -10.37 19.94 22.77
C GLU A 70 -9.41 20.63 21.81
N THR A 71 -8.84 19.88 20.87
CA THR A 71 -7.78 20.36 19.96
C THR A 71 -8.29 20.63 18.55
N GLY A 72 -9.43 20.03 18.17
CA GLY A 72 -9.92 20.03 16.78
C GLY A 72 -9.10 19.17 15.82
N ALA A 73 -8.08 18.45 16.31
CA ALA A 73 -7.24 17.56 15.50
C ALA A 73 -8.03 16.35 15.01
N ILE A 74 -7.67 15.82 13.83
CA ILE A 74 -8.26 14.58 13.31
C ILE A 74 -7.81 13.42 14.20
N LYS A 75 -8.76 12.59 14.66
CA LYS A 75 -8.45 11.45 15.55
C LYS A 75 -7.65 10.35 14.85
N HIS A 76 -7.93 10.13 13.58
CA HIS A 76 -7.30 9.09 12.75
C HIS A 76 -6.39 9.75 11.72
N ASP A 77 -5.31 10.37 12.21
CA ASP A 77 -4.29 10.96 11.35
C ASP A 77 -3.27 9.89 10.95
N PHE A 78 -3.12 9.68 9.64
CA PHE A 78 -2.15 8.76 9.04
C PHE A 78 -0.99 9.52 8.38
N THR A 79 -0.85 10.81 8.66
CA THR A 79 0.28 11.61 8.19
C THR A 79 1.55 11.14 8.89
N ASP A 80 2.54 10.75 8.12
CA ASP A 80 3.84 10.31 8.62
C ASP A 80 4.94 10.97 7.78
N SER A 81 5.96 11.56 8.42
CA SER A 81 7.05 12.26 7.73
C SER A 81 7.95 11.33 6.94
N ASP A 82 8.07 10.09 7.39
CA ASP A 82 8.89 9.05 6.77
C ASP A 82 8.09 8.17 5.81
N TRP A 83 6.78 8.42 5.69
CA TRP A 83 5.85 7.63 4.88
C TRP A 83 5.85 6.16 5.31
N ASP A 84 5.97 5.89 6.62
CA ASP A 84 5.88 4.53 7.13
C ASP A 84 4.49 3.94 6.87
N THR A 85 4.50 2.74 6.31
CA THR A 85 3.29 1.97 5.97
C THR A 85 3.24 0.63 6.69
N ARG A 86 4.16 0.36 7.63
CA ARG A 86 4.22 -0.89 8.38
C ARG A 86 2.92 -1.15 9.14
N PHE A 87 2.32 -0.10 9.69
CA PHE A 87 1.05 -0.18 10.41
C PHE A 87 -0.10 -0.79 9.59
N LEU A 88 -0.08 -0.71 8.25
CA LEU A 88 -1.10 -1.34 7.40
C LEU A 88 -1.01 -2.87 7.44
N GLY A 89 0.22 -3.38 7.55
CA GLY A 89 0.46 -4.80 7.80
C GLY A 89 -0.08 -5.21 9.16
N ASP A 90 0.19 -4.43 10.20
CA ASP A 90 -0.26 -4.70 11.58
C ASP A 90 -1.78 -4.65 11.69
N LEU A 91 -2.39 -3.59 11.16
CA LEU A 91 -3.83 -3.40 11.15
C LEU A 91 -4.56 -4.57 10.46
N TYR A 92 -4.05 -5.04 9.31
CA TYR A 92 -4.65 -6.17 8.62
C TYR A 92 -4.63 -7.45 9.45
N GLN A 93 -3.55 -7.68 10.21
CA GLN A 93 -3.45 -8.84 11.11
C GLN A 93 -4.42 -8.75 12.28
N ASP A 94 -4.61 -7.54 12.81
CA ASP A 94 -5.44 -7.31 13.99
C ASP A 94 -6.95 -7.26 13.68
N ILE A 95 -7.35 -6.88 12.47
CA ILE A 95 -8.76 -6.81 12.06
C ILE A 95 -9.45 -8.18 12.05
N SER A 96 -8.71 -9.29 11.92
CA SER A 96 -9.35 -10.61 11.84
C SER A 96 -8.56 -11.71 12.54
N GLU A 97 -8.99 -12.05 13.75
CA GLU A 97 -8.47 -13.19 14.53
C GLU A 97 -8.58 -14.51 13.74
N SER A 98 -9.60 -14.65 12.89
CA SER A 98 -9.78 -15.82 12.03
C SER A 98 -8.80 -15.86 10.85
N VAL A 99 -8.48 -14.72 10.24
CA VAL A 99 -7.42 -14.60 9.23
C VAL A 99 -6.06 -14.85 9.87
N ARG A 100 -5.81 -14.30 11.07
CA ARG A 100 -4.55 -14.50 11.82
C ARG A 100 -4.31 -15.97 12.15
N LYS A 101 -5.33 -16.70 12.62
CA LYS A 101 -5.25 -18.15 12.88
C LYS A 101 -5.15 -18.98 11.60
N ARG A 102 -5.90 -18.63 10.54
CA ARG A 102 -5.96 -19.40 9.29
C ARG A 102 -4.67 -19.30 8.47
N TYR A 103 -4.03 -18.14 8.45
CA TYR A 103 -2.84 -17.88 7.64
C TYR A 103 -1.56 -17.76 8.49
N ALA A 104 -1.63 -18.10 9.79
CA ALA A 104 -0.51 -18.03 10.72
C ALA A 104 0.25 -16.68 10.64
N LEU A 105 -0.49 -15.57 10.61
CA LEU A 105 0.08 -14.23 10.47
C LEU A 105 0.84 -13.82 11.74
N LEU A 106 2.13 -14.13 11.76
CA LEU A 106 3.10 -13.65 12.73
C LEU A 106 4.03 -12.67 12.01
N GLN A 107 4.11 -11.43 12.51
CA GLN A 107 5.03 -10.42 12.01
C GLN A 107 6.48 -10.90 12.15
N THR A 108 7.25 -10.83 11.07
CA THR A 108 8.70 -10.93 11.12
C THR A 108 9.23 -9.64 11.77
N PRO A 109 9.90 -9.72 12.93
CA PRO A 109 10.57 -8.54 13.49
C PRO A 109 11.59 -8.00 12.49
N GLU A 110 11.75 -6.68 12.43
CA GLU A 110 12.66 -6.00 11.48
C GLU A 110 14.09 -6.55 11.53
N PHE A 111 14.58 -6.91 12.72
CA PHE A 111 15.92 -7.49 12.87
C PHE A 111 16.04 -8.87 12.21
N VAL A 112 14.98 -9.68 12.20
CA VAL A 112 14.97 -11.01 11.56
C VAL A 112 14.95 -10.84 10.05
N GLU A 113 14.14 -9.91 9.56
CA GLU A 113 14.08 -9.55 8.15
C GLU A 113 15.44 -9.08 7.63
N SER A 114 16.03 -8.09 8.29
CA SER A 114 17.36 -7.57 7.93
C SER A 114 18.43 -8.66 8.00
N PHE A 115 18.43 -9.47 9.06
CA PHE A 115 19.35 -10.59 9.21
C PHE A 115 19.25 -11.57 8.03
N ILE A 116 18.05 -11.98 7.64
CA ILE A 116 17.87 -12.91 6.51
C ILE A 116 18.37 -12.27 5.21
N LEU A 117 18.08 -10.99 4.96
CA LEU A 117 18.54 -10.29 3.75
C LEU A 117 20.06 -10.11 3.71
N ASP A 118 20.72 -9.91 4.85
CA ASP A 118 22.18 -9.82 4.95
C ASP A 118 22.87 -11.12 4.52
N TYR A 119 22.25 -12.28 4.80
CA TYR A 119 22.78 -13.59 4.42
C TYR A 119 22.28 -14.11 3.08
N THR A 120 21.32 -13.42 2.46
CA THR A 120 20.72 -13.84 1.18
C THR A 120 20.95 -12.80 0.09
N LEU A 121 20.22 -11.68 0.13
CA LEU A 121 20.28 -10.62 -0.89
C LEU A 121 21.66 -9.99 -0.99
N GLU A 122 22.30 -9.61 0.12
CA GLU A 122 23.65 -9.00 0.07
C GLU A 122 24.69 -9.98 -0.47
N LYS A 123 24.60 -11.26 -0.08
CA LYS A 123 25.49 -12.31 -0.60
C LYS A 123 25.27 -12.58 -2.09
N ALA A 124 24.03 -12.49 -2.55
CA ALA A 124 23.70 -12.59 -3.96
C ALA A 124 24.24 -11.38 -4.74
N LEU A 125 24.16 -10.17 -4.18
CA LEU A 125 24.76 -8.97 -4.76
C LEU A 125 26.28 -9.08 -4.89
N ASP A 126 26.97 -9.56 -3.85
CA ASP A 126 28.41 -9.79 -3.85
C ASP A 126 28.83 -10.81 -4.93
N THR A 127 28.02 -11.86 -5.11
CA THR A 127 28.36 -13.01 -5.98
C THR A 127 28.00 -12.76 -7.44
N PHE A 128 26.80 -12.25 -7.70
CA PHE A 128 26.22 -12.15 -9.04
C PHE A 128 26.20 -10.72 -9.58
N GLY A 129 26.39 -9.72 -8.71
CA GLY A 129 26.22 -8.32 -9.04
C GLY A 129 24.76 -7.90 -9.17
N LEU A 130 24.56 -6.60 -9.37
CA LEU A 130 23.24 -5.97 -9.43
C LEU A 130 22.43 -6.21 -10.73
N PRO A 131 23.01 -6.19 -11.96
CA PRO A 131 22.23 -6.28 -13.18
C PRO A 131 21.68 -7.69 -13.38
N GLY A 132 20.35 -7.79 -13.57
CA GLY A 132 19.67 -9.06 -13.77
C GLY A 132 19.41 -9.86 -12.49
N LEU A 133 19.84 -9.37 -11.32
CA LEU A 133 19.51 -9.97 -10.03
C LEU A 133 18.00 -9.87 -9.79
N ARG A 134 17.40 -10.96 -9.30
CA ARG A 134 16.00 -11.03 -8.92
C ARG A 134 15.86 -11.81 -7.61
N MET A 135 14.95 -11.36 -6.75
CA MET A 135 14.55 -12.05 -5.53
C MET A 135 13.07 -12.40 -5.58
N ILE A 136 12.70 -13.47 -4.89
CA ILE A 136 11.32 -13.90 -4.72
C ILE A 136 11.02 -14.21 -3.26
N ASP A 137 9.89 -13.70 -2.76
CA ASP A 137 9.27 -14.13 -1.51
C ASP A 137 7.96 -14.87 -1.82
N PRO A 138 7.91 -16.21 -1.68
CA PRO A 138 6.74 -17.01 -2.05
C PRO A 138 5.63 -17.02 -1.00
N THR A 139 5.80 -16.29 0.11
CA THR A 139 4.81 -16.11 1.18
C THR A 139 4.89 -14.67 1.70
N CYS A 140 4.76 -13.70 0.80
CA CYS A 140 5.20 -12.34 1.08
C CYS A 140 4.35 -11.59 2.10
N GLY A 141 3.14 -12.08 2.40
CA GLY A 141 2.19 -11.41 3.25
C GLY A 141 1.97 -9.97 2.79
N SER A 142 2.04 -9.03 3.74
CA SER A 142 1.95 -7.59 3.47
C SER A 142 3.23 -6.98 2.88
N GLY A 143 4.24 -7.78 2.53
CA GLY A 143 5.39 -7.36 1.72
C GLY A 143 6.58 -6.82 2.51
N HIS A 144 6.86 -7.31 3.72
CA HIS A 144 8.01 -6.87 4.52
C HIS A 144 9.32 -7.06 3.75
N PHE A 145 9.73 -8.31 3.50
CA PHE A 145 10.96 -8.63 2.76
C PHE A 145 11.05 -7.94 1.39
N LEU A 146 9.91 -7.74 0.74
CA LEU A 146 9.84 -7.05 -0.56
C LEU A 146 10.19 -5.55 -0.42
N LEU A 147 9.70 -4.89 0.63
CA LEU A 147 9.99 -3.48 0.92
C LEU A 147 11.47 -3.28 1.25
N THR A 148 12.02 -4.02 2.21
CA THR A 148 13.44 -3.88 2.55
C THR A 148 14.35 -4.35 1.43
N GLY A 149 13.95 -5.38 0.67
CA GLY A 149 14.65 -5.79 -0.55
C GLY A 149 14.66 -4.68 -1.61
N PHE A 150 13.51 -4.05 -1.87
CA PHE A 150 13.39 -2.91 -2.78
C PHE A 150 14.30 -1.75 -2.36
N GLU A 151 14.29 -1.36 -1.08
CA GLU A 151 15.11 -0.27 -0.55
C GLU A 151 16.61 -0.54 -0.76
N ARG A 152 17.09 -1.73 -0.36
CA ARG A 152 18.50 -2.13 -0.54
C ARG A 152 18.92 -2.13 -2.01
N LEU A 153 18.06 -2.63 -2.89
CA LEU A 153 18.32 -2.68 -4.33
C LEU A 153 18.30 -1.28 -4.96
N PHE A 154 17.37 -0.42 -4.56
CA PHE A 154 17.32 0.97 -5.01
C PHE A 154 18.59 1.72 -4.59
N ASP A 155 18.99 1.61 -3.33
CA ASP A 155 20.22 2.22 -2.82
C ASP A 155 21.47 1.71 -3.54
N ALA A 156 21.53 0.41 -3.85
CA ALA A 156 22.61 -0.17 -4.64
C ALA A 156 22.65 0.42 -6.06
N TRP A 157 21.49 0.62 -6.69
CA TRP A 157 21.39 1.27 -8.00
C TRP A 157 21.80 2.75 -7.96
N VAL A 158 21.37 3.50 -6.94
CA VAL A 158 21.77 4.91 -6.75
C VAL A 158 23.28 5.05 -6.57
N ARG A 159 23.91 4.17 -5.77
CA ARG A 159 25.38 4.17 -5.60
C ARG A 159 26.12 3.84 -6.88
N ARG A 160 25.59 2.91 -7.68
CA ARG A 160 26.20 2.47 -8.94
C ARG A 160 26.04 3.51 -10.06
N GLU A 161 24.89 4.16 -10.14
CA GLU A 161 24.49 5.05 -11.23
C GLU A 161 23.94 6.40 -10.70
N PRO A 162 24.73 7.20 -9.97
CA PRO A 162 24.23 8.39 -9.24
C PRO A 162 23.69 9.51 -10.13
N GLY A 163 24.00 9.51 -11.44
CA GLY A 163 23.46 10.47 -12.41
C GLY A 163 22.16 10.03 -13.10
N THR A 164 21.71 8.79 -12.86
CA THR A 164 20.50 8.24 -13.50
C THR A 164 19.25 8.75 -12.80
N ASN A 165 18.17 8.95 -13.58
CA ASN A 165 16.88 9.41 -13.05
C ASN A 165 16.34 8.42 -11.98
N ALA A 166 16.02 8.93 -10.79
CA ALA A 166 15.52 8.14 -9.68
C ALA A 166 14.24 7.34 -10.01
N ARG A 167 13.36 7.86 -10.87
CA ARG A 167 12.16 7.13 -11.36
C ARG A 167 12.55 5.84 -12.08
N HIS A 168 13.62 5.90 -12.89
CA HIS A 168 14.12 4.73 -13.59
C HIS A 168 14.80 3.73 -12.65
N LEU A 169 15.59 4.22 -11.68
CA LEU A 169 16.23 3.36 -10.69
C LEU A 169 15.20 2.68 -9.77
N ALA A 170 14.12 3.38 -9.39
CA ALA A 170 13.02 2.81 -8.64
C ALA A 170 12.34 1.67 -9.43
N GLN A 171 12.08 1.84 -10.73
CA GLN A 171 11.55 0.74 -11.54
C GLN A 171 12.54 -0.43 -11.63
N LYS A 172 13.85 -0.19 -11.82
CA LYS A 172 14.86 -1.28 -11.83
C LYS A 172 14.88 -2.06 -10.51
N ALA A 173 14.68 -1.40 -9.38
CA ALA A 173 14.58 -2.07 -8.09
C ALA A 173 13.28 -2.87 -7.96
N LEU A 174 12.13 -2.32 -8.40
CA LEU A 174 10.86 -3.04 -8.44
C LEU A 174 10.91 -4.28 -9.35
N ASP A 175 11.55 -4.18 -10.51
CA ASP A 175 11.70 -5.29 -11.47
C ASP A 175 12.49 -6.48 -10.90
N ALA A 176 13.29 -6.24 -9.86
CA ALA A 176 14.06 -7.27 -9.18
C ALA A 176 13.26 -7.97 -8.06
N VAL A 177 12.17 -7.39 -7.57
CA VAL A 177 11.44 -7.87 -6.39
C VAL A 177 10.15 -8.58 -6.79
N HIS A 178 10.04 -9.87 -6.47
CA HIS A 178 8.90 -10.72 -6.81
C HIS A 178 8.23 -11.24 -5.54
N GLY A 179 6.90 -11.21 -5.48
CA GLY A 179 6.14 -11.65 -4.32
C GLY A 179 4.94 -12.52 -4.70
N VAL A 180 4.69 -13.56 -3.90
CA VAL A 180 3.48 -14.38 -4.00
C VAL A 180 2.89 -14.57 -2.62
N ASP A 181 1.57 -14.47 -2.49
CA ASP A 181 0.88 -14.87 -1.28
C ASP A 181 -0.54 -15.36 -1.61
N ILE A 182 -0.96 -16.46 -1.00
CA ILE A 182 -2.28 -17.06 -1.20
C ILE A 182 -3.43 -16.11 -0.85
N ASN A 183 -3.16 -15.08 -0.03
CA ASN A 183 -4.14 -14.12 0.42
C ASN A 183 -4.15 -12.86 -0.46
N PRO A 184 -5.19 -12.64 -1.28
CA PRO A 184 -5.25 -11.50 -2.19
C PRO A 184 -5.21 -10.14 -1.48
N TYR A 185 -5.69 -10.06 -0.23
CA TYR A 185 -5.63 -8.82 0.55
C TYR A 185 -4.20 -8.50 0.99
N ALA A 186 -3.43 -9.51 1.38
CA ALA A 186 -2.03 -9.34 1.76
C ALA A 186 -1.21 -8.83 0.56
N VAL A 187 -1.42 -9.44 -0.61
CA VAL A 187 -0.82 -9.01 -1.88
C VAL A 187 -1.21 -7.57 -2.26
N ALA A 188 -2.47 -7.19 -2.07
CA ALA A 188 -2.92 -5.82 -2.33
C ALA A 188 -2.25 -4.80 -1.40
N ILE A 189 -2.11 -5.13 -0.11
CA ILE A 189 -1.38 -4.30 0.87
C ILE A 189 0.10 -4.20 0.47
N ALA A 190 0.75 -5.32 0.15
CA ALA A 190 2.14 -5.34 -0.30
C ALA A 190 2.35 -4.43 -1.53
N ARG A 191 1.44 -4.50 -2.51
CA ARG A 191 1.47 -3.66 -3.72
C ARG A 191 1.36 -2.17 -3.36
N PHE A 192 0.41 -1.81 -2.51
CA PHE A 192 0.23 -0.44 -2.07
C PHE A 192 1.48 0.08 -1.33
N ARG A 193 2.04 -0.71 -0.41
CA ARG A 193 3.25 -0.36 0.34
C ARG A 193 4.46 -0.16 -0.59
N LEU A 194 4.65 -1.06 -1.56
CA LEU A 194 5.70 -0.91 -2.59
C LEU A 194 5.51 0.35 -3.43
N LEU A 195 4.26 0.72 -3.77
CA LEU A 195 4.02 1.97 -4.48
C LEU A 195 4.46 3.17 -3.64
N ILE A 196 4.09 3.23 -2.36
CA ILE A 196 4.46 4.36 -1.49
C ILE A 196 5.98 4.48 -1.38
N ALA A 197 6.68 3.35 -1.19
CA ALA A 197 8.14 3.30 -1.18
C ALA A 197 8.75 3.75 -2.52
N ALA A 198 8.22 3.28 -3.65
CA ALA A 198 8.68 3.66 -4.99
C ALA A 198 8.42 5.13 -5.30
N MET A 199 7.27 5.68 -4.88
CA MET A 199 6.95 7.10 -4.99
C MET A 199 7.94 7.96 -4.19
N LYS A 200 8.24 7.56 -2.95
CA LYS A 200 9.24 8.24 -2.10
C LYS A 200 10.62 8.21 -2.78
N ALA A 201 11.07 7.04 -3.21
CA ALA A 201 12.34 6.85 -3.92
C ALA A 201 12.44 7.69 -5.22
N ALA A 202 11.33 7.80 -5.95
CA ALA A 202 11.23 8.56 -7.19
C ALA A 202 10.95 10.06 -7.01
N GLY A 203 10.81 10.55 -5.78
CA GLY A 203 10.50 11.96 -5.47
C GLY A 203 9.09 12.40 -5.88
N SER A 204 8.13 11.47 -5.98
CA SER A 204 6.75 11.76 -6.37
C SER A 204 5.86 11.91 -5.15
N THR A 205 5.31 13.10 -4.90
CA THR A 205 4.50 13.38 -3.69
C THR A 205 3.00 13.18 -3.90
N ARG A 206 2.56 12.96 -5.14
CA ARG A 206 1.14 12.71 -5.49
C ARG A 206 1.05 11.54 -6.44
N ILE A 207 0.06 10.68 -6.23
CA ILE A 207 -0.18 9.49 -7.06
C ILE A 207 -0.30 9.86 -8.55
N LYS A 208 -1.01 10.94 -8.88
CA LYS A 208 -1.18 11.41 -10.26
C LYS A 208 0.13 11.83 -10.96
N ASP A 209 1.19 12.11 -10.20
CA ASP A 209 2.49 12.51 -10.75
C ASP A 209 3.51 11.35 -10.72
N ALA A 210 3.13 10.22 -10.12
CA ALA A 210 3.95 9.04 -10.01
C ALA A 210 4.09 8.35 -11.38
N PRO A 211 5.25 7.74 -11.67
CA PRO A 211 5.39 6.83 -12.80
C PRO A 211 4.36 5.69 -12.75
N ASP A 212 4.05 5.13 -13.92
CA ASP A 212 3.26 3.90 -14.03
C ASP A 212 4.12 2.68 -13.67
N PHE A 213 4.39 2.55 -12.37
CA PHE A 213 5.25 1.51 -11.83
C PHE A 213 4.67 0.12 -12.08
N GLN A 214 5.53 -0.79 -12.55
CA GLN A 214 5.18 -2.19 -12.71
C GLN A 214 5.59 -2.99 -11.47
N PHE A 215 4.74 -3.94 -11.06
CA PHE A 215 4.94 -4.75 -9.86
C PHE A 215 4.85 -6.25 -10.20
N HIS A 216 5.76 -7.06 -9.65
CA HIS A 216 5.76 -8.51 -9.82
C HIS A 216 5.14 -9.23 -8.63
N LEU A 217 3.83 -9.01 -8.42
CA LEU A 217 3.08 -9.60 -7.31
C LEU A 217 1.93 -10.49 -7.81
N ALA A 218 1.85 -11.72 -7.30
CA ALA A 218 0.83 -12.70 -7.64
C ALA A 218 0.12 -13.29 -6.40
N VAL A 219 -1.04 -13.91 -6.64
CA VAL A 219 -1.83 -14.66 -5.65
C VAL A 219 -1.73 -16.15 -5.98
#